data_AF-A0A1T3NMA0-F1
#
_entry.id   AF-A0A1T3NMA0-F1
#
_cell.length_a   1.000
_cell.length_b   1.000
_cell.length_c   1.000
_cell.angle_alpha   90.00
_cell.angle_beta   90.00
_cell.angle_gamma   90.00
#
_symmetry.space_group_name_H-M   'P 1'
#
loop_
_entity.id
_entity.type
_entity.pdbx_description
1 polymer ?
#
loop_
_entity_poly.entity_id
_entity_poly.type
_entity_poly.pdbx_seq_one_letter_code
_entity_poly.pdbx_strand_id
1 'polypeptide(L)'
;MYAMLCELLVEEFGIDAADIVPEATFATLELDSLSLAELAVIVADRTDKDFRGLGNLDKDTTLVEAAAAFEAAPRSEAFVPGARGTAASSDAPGPAGAASGSASASGAPSSEG
;
A
#
# COMPACT_ATOMS: atom_id res chain seq x y z
N MET A 1 5.28 -12.99 -15.31
CA MET A 1 4.81 -12.83 -13.91
C MET A 1 4.37 -14.14 -13.24
N TYR A 2 3.65 -15.02 -13.95
CA TYR A 2 3.03 -16.23 -13.39
C TYR A 2 3.98 -17.16 -12.60
N ALA A 3 5.18 -17.44 -13.10
CA ALA A 3 6.14 -18.32 -12.42
C ALA A 3 6.50 -17.83 -11.00
N MET A 4 6.73 -16.53 -10.84
CA MET A 4 7.02 -15.93 -9.53
C MET A 4 5.82 -16.01 -8.58
N LEU A 5 4.59 -15.85 -9.11
CA LEU A 5 3.37 -16.05 -8.33
C LEU A 5 3.27 -17.50 -7.84
N CYS A 6 3.56 -18.49 -8.69
CA CYS A 6 3.60 -19.90 -8.30
C CYS A 6 4.63 -20.16 -7.19
N GLU A 7 5.86 -19.67 -7.35
CA GLU A 7 6.92 -19.81 -6.35
C GLU A 7 6.50 -19.22 -5.01
N LEU A 8 5.91 -18.02 -5.02
CA LEU A 8 5.44 -17.33 -3.81
C LEU A 8 4.30 -18.10 -3.13
N LEU A 9 3.35 -18.65 -3.88
CA LEU A 9 2.25 -19.47 -3.33
C LEU A 9 2.78 -20.75 -2.65
N VAL A 10 3.83 -21.37 -3.20
CA VAL A 10 4.45 -22.54 -2.57
C VAL A 10 5.26 -22.14 -1.34
N GLU A 11 6.13 -21.14 -1.47
CA GLU A 11 7.13 -20.80 -0.45
C GLU A 11 6.55 -20.04 0.75
N GLU A 12 5.67 -19.07 0.52
CA GLU A 12 5.15 -18.19 1.57
C GLU A 12 3.80 -18.69 2.12
N PHE A 13 2.97 -19.28 1.26
CA PHE A 13 1.61 -19.71 1.61
C PHE A 13 1.48 -21.23 1.80
N GLY A 14 2.50 -22.01 1.43
CA GLY A 14 2.50 -23.46 1.62
C GLY A 14 1.49 -24.21 0.74
N ILE A 15 1.09 -23.63 -0.39
CA ILE A 15 0.18 -24.26 -1.35
C ILE A 15 0.91 -25.38 -2.09
N ASP A 16 0.26 -26.53 -2.29
CA ASP A 16 0.83 -27.63 -3.07
C ASP A 16 1.00 -27.21 -4.53
N ALA A 17 2.19 -27.42 -5.09
CA ALA A 17 2.47 -27.15 -6.49
C ALA A 17 1.54 -27.91 -7.46
N ALA A 18 0.97 -29.05 -7.05
CA ALA A 18 0.00 -29.80 -7.83
C ALA A 18 -1.35 -29.08 -7.97
N ASP A 19 -1.72 -28.21 -7.01
CA ASP A 19 -2.98 -27.45 -7.01
C ASP A 19 -2.85 -26.10 -7.73
N ILE A 20 -1.61 -25.65 -7.99
CA ILE A 20 -1.31 -24.40 -8.68
C ILE A 20 -1.44 -24.59 -10.20
N VAL A 21 -2.66 -24.39 -10.69
CA VAL A 21 -2.99 -24.38 -12.13
C VAL A 21 -3.50 -23.01 -12.58
N PRO A 22 -3.35 -22.63 -13.87
CA PRO A 22 -3.69 -21.29 -14.35
C PRO A 22 -5.13 -20.87 -14.06
N GLU A 23 -6.05 -21.82 -14.14
CA GLU A 23 -7.49 -21.63 -13.94
C GLU A 23 -7.91 -21.70 -12.46
N ALA A 24 -7.00 -22.05 -11.55
CA ALA A 24 -7.28 -22.03 -10.11
C ALA A 24 -7.55 -20.59 -9.67
N THR A 25 -8.56 -20.44 -8.82
CA THR A 25 -8.89 -19.17 -8.16
C THR A 25 -8.26 -19.11 -6.79
N PHE A 26 -8.12 -17.92 -6.22
CA PHE A 26 -7.67 -17.76 -4.85
C PHE A 26 -8.61 -18.45 -3.84
N ALA A 27 -9.92 -18.44 -4.09
CA ALA A 27 -10.90 -19.16 -3.28
C ALA A 27 -10.69 -20.67 -3.31
N THR A 28 -10.39 -21.25 -4.48
CA THR A 28 -10.13 -22.70 -4.61
C THR A 28 -8.80 -23.12 -3.98
N LEU A 29 -7.86 -22.19 -3.83
CA LEU A 29 -6.60 -22.39 -3.10
C LEU A 29 -6.72 -22.05 -1.61
N GLU A 30 -7.95 -21.82 -1.13
CA GLU A 30 -8.26 -21.49 0.26
C GLU A 30 -7.54 -20.23 0.79
N LEU A 31 -7.15 -19.31 -0.10
CA LEU A 31 -6.58 -18.03 0.29
C LEU A 31 -7.68 -17.08 0.75
N ASP A 32 -7.58 -16.65 2.00
CA ASP A 32 -8.49 -15.68 2.59
C ASP A 32 -8.10 -14.23 2.23
N SER A 33 -8.95 -13.27 2.62
CA SER A 33 -8.71 -11.86 2.34
C SER A 33 -7.43 -11.30 2.96
N LEU A 34 -6.97 -11.87 4.09
CA LEU A 34 -5.74 -11.44 4.75
C LEU A 34 -4.53 -11.93 3.95
N SER A 35 -4.55 -13.19 3.55
CA SER A 35 -3.55 -13.83 2.70
C SER A 35 -3.43 -13.10 1.35
N LEU A 36 -4.55 -12.68 0.76
CA LEU A 36 -4.55 -11.89 -0.46
C LEU A 36 -3.98 -10.48 -0.27
N ALA A 37 -4.22 -9.85 0.88
CA ALA A 37 -3.60 -8.58 1.21
C ALA A 37 -2.08 -8.73 1.39
N GLU A 38 -1.64 -9.78 2.09
CA GLU A 38 -0.21 -10.10 2.23
C GLU A 38 0.45 -10.41 0.90
N LEU A 39 -0.19 -11.21 0.04
CA LEU A 39 0.29 -11.50 -1.31
C LEU A 39 0.54 -10.21 -2.09
N ALA A 40 -0.42 -9.27 -2.07
CA ALA A 40 -0.26 -7.99 -2.74
C ALA A 40 0.95 -7.18 -2.19
N VAL A 41 1.19 -7.22 -0.88
CA VAL A 41 2.34 -6.57 -0.24
C VAL A 41 3.66 -7.25 -0.65
N ILE A 42 3.74 -8.58 -0.60
CA ILE A 42 4.96 -9.31 -0.97
C ILE A 42 5.30 -9.10 -2.45
N VAL A 43 4.30 -9.15 -3.33
CA VAL A 43 4.52 -8.86 -4.76
C VAL A 43 4.96 -7.40 -4.94
N ALA A 44 4.42 -6.43 -4.19
CA ALA A 44 4.86 -5.02 -4.24
C ALA A 44 6.27 -4.80 -3.71
N ASP A 45 6.75 -5.64 -2.79
CA ASP A 45 8.12 -5.55 -2.25
C ASP A 45 9.12 -6.21 -3.22
N ARG A 46 8.74 -7.36 -3.79
CA ARG A 46 9.56 -8.08 -4.79
C ARG A 46 9.56 -7.44 -6.17
N THR A 47 8.57 -6.61 -6.46
CA THR A 47 8.45 -5.90 -7.74
C THR A 47 8.35 -4.41 -7.51
N ASP A 48 9.06 -3.60 -8.27
CA ASP A 48 8.93 -2.14 -8.20
C ASP A 48 7.58 -1.64 -8.78
N LYS A 49 6.46 -2.34 -8.59
CA LYS A 49 5.15 -2.04 -9.19
C LYS A 49 4.19 -1.47 -8.16
N ASP A 50 3.30 -0.59 -8.63
CA ASP A 50 2.25 -0.02 -7.78
C ASP A 50 0.94 -0.75 -8.00
N PHE A 51 0.52 -1.49 -6.97
CA PHE A 51 -0.73 -2.24 -6.99
C PHE A 51 -1.90 -1.51 -6.34
N ARG A 52 -1.72 -0.26 -5.85
CA ARG A 52 -2.81 0.53 -5.25
C ARG A 52 -3.99 0.79 -6.19
N GLY A 53 -3.78 0.73 -7.51
CA GLY A 53 -4.83 0.88 -8.54
C GLY A 53 -5.46 -0.44 -9.01
N LEU A 54 -4.85 -1.59 -8.69
CA LEU A 54 -5.51 -2.88 -8.80
C LEU A 54 -6.38 -3.00 -7.56
N GLY A 55 -7.69 -2.78 -7.70
CA GLY A 55 -8.63 -3.02 -6.60
C GLY A 55 -8.35 -4.39 -5.94
N ASN A 56 -8.60 -4.50 -4.63
CA ASN A 56 -8.32 -5.71 -3.85
C ASN A 56 -8.51 -6.98 -4.68
N LEU A 57 -7.49 -7.84 -4.72
CA LEU A 57 -7.56 -9.14 -5.38
C LEU A 57 -8.85 -9.84 -4.95
N ASP A 58 -9.71 -10.12 -5.91
CA ASP A 58 -10.96 -10.82 -5.65
C ASP A 58 -10.65 -12.31 -5.54
N LYS A 59 -11.28 -12.99 -4.57
CA LYS A 59 -11.13 -14.43 -4.34
C LYS A 59 -11.49 -15.27 -5.57
N ASP A 60 -12.35 -14.76 -6.44
CA ASP A 60 -12.81 -15.44 -7.66
C ASP A 60 -11.85 -15.19 -8.85
N THR A 61 -10.80 -14.39 -8.67
CA THR A 61 -9.76 -14.14 -9.69
C THR A 61 -8.90 -15.38 -9.88
N THR A 62 -8.68 -15.78 -11.14
CA THR A 62 -7.77 -16.89 -11.46
C THR A 62 -6.30 -16.48 -11.35
N LEU A 63 -5.41 -17.45 -11.13
CA LEU A 63 -3.97 -17.19 -11.05
C LEU A 63 -3.41 -16.57 -12.33
N VAL A 64 -3.90 -16.99 -13.51
CA VAL A 64 -3.47 -16.42 -14.79
C VAL A 64 -3.92 -14.97 -14.95
N GLU A 65 -5.14 -14.64 -14.53
CA GLU A 65 -5.65 -13.27 -14.54
C GLU A 65 -4.87 -12.39 -13.57
N ALA A 66 -4.65 -12.85 -12.34
CA ALA A 66 -3.86 -12.12 -11.35
C ALA A 66 -2.43 -11.85 -11.84
N ALA A 67 -1.77 -12.87 -12.40
CA ALA A 67 -0.44 -12.72 -12.97
C ALA A 67 -0.41 -11.69 -14.12
N ALA A 68 -1.39 -11.73 -15.03
CA ALA A 68 -1.50 -10.74 -16.10
C ALA A 68 -1.74 -9.33 -15.56
N ALA A 69 -2.58 -9.20 -14.53
CA ALA A 69 -2.92 -7.93 -13.90
C ALA A 69 -1.69 -7.32 -13.19
N PHE A 70 -0.93 -8.12 -12.46
CA PHE A 70 0.35 -7.69 -11.87
C PHE A 70 1.39 -7.33 -12.94
N GLU A 71 1.44 -8.06 -14.05
CA GLU A 71 2.35 -7.77 -15.16
C GLU A 71 2.01 -6.43 -15.84
N ALA A 72 0.73 -6.11 -15.96
CA ALA A 72 0.24 -4.85 -16.52
C ALA A 72 0.36 -3.65 -15.54
N ALA A 73 0.55 -3.90 -14.25
CA ALA A 73 0.65 -2.84 -13.25
C ALA A 73 1.79 -1.84 -13.58
N PRO A 74 1.54 -0.53 -13.41
CA PRO A 74 2.57 0.47 -13.62
C PRO A 74 3.72 0.28 -12.64
N ARG A 75 4.92 0.70 -13.03
CA ARG A 75 6.02 0.82 -12.08
C ARG A 75 5.63 1.82 -11.01
N SER A 76 5.88 1.50 -9.76
CA SER A 76 5.78 2.44 -8.65
C SER A 76 6.69 3.61 -8.95
N GLU A 77 6.11 4.78 -9.17
CA GLU A 77 6.87 6.01 -9.18
C GLU A 77 7.39 6.16 -7.75
N ALA A 78 8.69 5.86 -7.57
CA ALA A 78 9.38 6.07 -6.32
C ALA A 78 9.06 7.51 -5.88
N PHE A 79 8.28 7.62 -4.80
CA PHE A 79 7.97 8.90 -4.20
C PHE A 79 9.30 9.59 -3.91
N VAL A 80 9.65 10.63 -4.67
CA VAL A 80 10.82 11.46 -4.40
C VAL A 80 10.41 12.44 -3.29
N PRO A 81 10.80 12.23 -2.02
CA PRO A 81 10.53 13.18 -0.97
C PRO A 81 11.55 14.31 -1.15
N GLY A 82 11.25 15.32 -1.97
CA GLY A 82 12.23 16.37 -2.24
C GLY A 82 11.81 17.50 -3.16
N ALA A 83 10.65 17.44 -3.82
CA ALA A 83 10.20 18.50 -4.72
C ALA A 83 9.17 19.46 -4.11
N ARG A 84 9.23 19.72 -2.79
CA ARG A 84 8.60 20.90 -2.19
C ARG A 84 9.67 21.86 -1.70
N GLY A 85 10.17 22.64 -2.66
CA GLY A 85 10.68 24.00 -2.50
C GLY A 85 11.50 24.29 -1.25
N THR A 86 12.81 24.02 -1.33
CA THR A 86 13.80 24.79 -0.57
C THR A 86 13.82 26.22 -1.11
N ALA A 87 12.87 27.05 -0.71
CA ALA A 87 13.00 28.50 -0.80
C ALA A 87 13.91 28.96 0.36
N ALA A 88 15.21 28.69 0.23
CA ALA A 88 16.24 29.39 0.97
C ALA A 88 16.84 30.43 0.02
N SER A 89 16.36 31.66 0.13
CA SER A 89 17.14 32.84 -0.24
C SER A 89 16.87 33.90 0.83
N SER A 90 17.87 33.98 1.70
CA SER A 90 18.31 35.09 2.52
C SER A 90 17.43 36.35 2.54
N ASP A 91 16.86 36.63 3.71
CA ASP A 91 16.84 38.00 4.23
C ASP A 91 17.11 37.93 5.74
N ALA A 92 18.17 38.62 6.16
CA ALA A 92 18.62 38.73 7.55
C ALA A 92 17.97 39.97 8.22
N PRO A 93 18.06 40.14 9.55
CA PRO A 93 16.95 40.58 10.40
C PRO A 93 16.88 42.09 10.71
N GLY A 94 15.69 42.55 11.13
CA GLY A 94 15.48 43.85 11.77
C GLY A 94 14.25 43.82 12.72
N PRO A 95 14.23 44.61 13.82
CA PRO A 95 13.67 44.15 15.10
C PRO A 95 12.34 44.81 15.53
N ALA A 96 11.81 44.24 16.61
CA ALA A 96 10.97 44.84 17.65
C ALA A 96 9.49 45.15 17.33
N GLY A 97 8.61 44.45 18.03
CA GLY A 97 7.19 44.78 18.14
C GLY A 97 6.48 43.86 19.13
N ALA A 98 6.43 44.30 20.39
CA ALA A 98 5.74 43.64 21.48
C ALA A 98 4.21 43.55 21.25
N ALA A 99 3.59 42.45 21.69
CA ALA A 99 2.30 42.49 22.37
C ALA A 99 2.00 41.14 23.04
N SER A 100 1.92 41.18 24.36
CA SER A 100 1.30 40.17 25.23
C SER A 100 -0.14 39.88 24.84
N GLY A 101 -0.57 38.63 25.06
CA GLY A 101 -1.97 38.24 25.03
C GLY A 101 -2.18 36.81 25.51
N SER A 102 -2.15 36.61 26.84
CA SER A 102 -2.64 35.40 27.50
C SER A 102 -4.17 35.39 27.56
N ALA A 103 -4.79 34.25 27.25
CA ALA A 103 -5.94 33.61 27.95
C ALA A 103 -6.36 32.38 27.12
N SER A 104 -6.19 31.13 27.56
CA SER A 104 -6.87 30.40 28.66
C SER A 104 -8.37 30.17 28.46
N ALA A 105 -8.73 28.89 28.20
CA ALA A 105 -9.89 28.11 28.69
C ALA A 105 -10.21 27.05 27.61
N SER A 106 -9.87 25.76 27.71
CA SER A 106 -10.13 24.73 28.75
C SER A 106 -11.61 24.57 29.11
N GLY A 107 -12.18 23.44 28.66
CA GLY A 107 -13.15 22.67 29.44
C GLY A 107 -14.62 22.84 29.03
N ALA A 108 -15.10 21.95 28.15
CA ALA A 108 -16.51 21.61 28.06
C ALA A 108 -16.76 20.34 28.89
N PRO A 109 -17.59 20.37 29.95
CA PRO A 109 -18.11 19.16 30.56
C PRO A 109 -19.42 18.71 29.91
N SER A 110 -19.51 17.39 29.77
CA SER A 110 -20.69 16.59 29.49
C SER A 110 -21.91 16.96 30.33
N SER A 111 -23.10 16.72 29.79
CA SER A 111 -24.30 16.41 30.59
C SER A 111 -25.21 15.49 29.76
N GLU A 112 -25.26 14.23 30.21
CA GLU A 112 -26.35 13.27 30.04
C GLU A 112 -27.63 13.77 30.74
N GLY A 113 -28.80 13.28 30.28
CA GLY A 113 -30.07 13.35 31.03
C GLY A 113 -31.29 13.64 30.17
#